data_AF-A0A814KF48-F1
#
_entry.id   AF-A0A814KF48-F1
#
_cell.length_a   1.000
_cell.length_b   1.000
_cell.length_c   1.000
_cell.angle_alpha   90.00
_cell.angle_beta   90.00
_cell.angle_gamma   90.00
#
_symmetry.space_group_name_H-M   'P 1'
#
loop_
_entity.id
_entity.type
_entity.pdbx_description
1 polymer ?
#
loop_
_entity_poly.entity_id
_entity_poly.type
_entity_poly.pdbx_seq_one_letter_code
_entity_poly.pdbx_strand_id
1 'polypeptide(L)'
;MAINSLIYKKVSVAYISPSFTTYPNLNPGYRVYTIDAENTTFVLDHRTVILNLTATNLYNTTTFINEYSAKSAYAMKDLSPQEWNQLLLRLENDIDGETMGLVYQFFMKSSVAGNSCDRTCRMKLINCNLKTARAQDTTFCSEFL
;
A
#
# COMPACT_ATOMS: atom_id res chain seq x y z
N MET A 1 -2.07 6.16 -26.72
CA MET A 1 -2.57 4.90 -27.32
C MET A 1 -3.01 4.05 -26.16
N ALA A 2 -4.33 3.94 -25.92
CA ALA A 2 -4.85 3.22 -24.75
C ALA A 2 -4.45 1.75 -24.89
N ILE A 3 -3.58 1.28 -23.98
CA ILE A 3 -3.36 -0.16 -23.83
C ILE A 3 -4.72 -0.69 -23.37
N ASN A 4 -5.46 -1.27 -24.33
CA ASN A 4 -6.66 -2.05 -24.08
C ASN A 4 -6.41 -2.84 -22.80
N SER A 5 -7.34 -2.74 -21.85
CA SER A 5 -7.42 -3.60 -20.69
C SER A 5 -7.44 -5.05 -21.16
N LEU A 6 -6.26 -5.61 -21.44
CA LEU A 6 -6.11 -7.01 -21.76
C LEU A 6 -6.70 -7.73 -20.56
N ILE A 7 -7.65 -8.61 -20.85
CA ILE A 7 -8.50 -9.36 -19.92
C ILE A 7 -7.60 -10.40 -19.22
N TYR A 8 -6.63 -9.93 -18.45
CA TYR A 8 -5.72 -10.76 -17.69
C TYR A 8 -6.33 -11.00 -16.32
N LYS A 9 -6.69 -12.26 -16.07
CA LYS A 9 -7.13 -12.69 -14.74
C LYS A 9 -6.02 -12.41 -13.73
N LYS A 10 -6.34 -11.67 -12.67
CA LYS A 10 -5.46 -11.51 -11.51
C LYS A 10 -5.54 -12.77 -10.66
N VAL A 11 -4.42 -13.40 -10.39
CA VAL A 11 -4.37 -14.75 -9.80
C VAL A 11 -3.76 -14.79 -8.42
N SER A 12 -2.95 -13.80 -8.05
CA SER A 12 -2.28 -13.75 -6.75
C SER A 12 -1.90 -12.32 -6.37
N VAL A 13 -1.60 -12.12 -5.08
CA VAL A 13 -1.09 -10.87 -4.50
C VAL A 13 0.05 -11.21 -3.54
N ALA A 14 1.15 -10.49 -3.65
CA ALA A 14 2.26 -10.56 -2.71
C ALA A 14 2.19 -9.37 -1.76
N TYR A 15 2.14 -9.64 -0.45
CA TYR A 15 2.09 -8.58 0.56
C TYR A 15 3.50 -8.20 1.01
N ILE A 16 3.89 -6.96 0.72
CA ILE A 16 5.12 -6.38 1.26
C ILE A 16 4.79 -5.69 2.58
N SER A 17 5.35 -6.20 3.68
CA SER A 17 5.14 -5.62 5.01
C SER A 17 6.11 -4.46 5.27
N PRO A 18 5.72 -3.50 6.13
CA PRO A 18 6.61 -2.45 6.58
C PRO A 18 7.80 -3.02 7.35
N SER A 19 8.89 -2.26 7.38
CA SER A 19 10.03 -2.51 8.24
C SER A 19 9.79 -1.99 9.66
N PHE A 20 10.36 -2.69 10.65
CA PHE A 20 10.45 -2.18 12.01
C PHE A 20 11.53 -1.10 12.16
N THR A 21 12.57 -1.11 11.32
CA THR A 21 13.58 -0.05 11.31
C THR A 21 13.01 1.29 10.84
N THR A 22 13.61 2.38 11.31
CA THR A 22 13.31 3.75 10.89
C THR A 22 13.94 4.13 9.57
N TYR A 23 14.90 3.35 9.05
CA TYR A 23 15.59 3.68 7.81
C TYR A 23 14.62 3.72 6.60
N PRO A 24 14.66 4.77 5.75
CA PRO A 24 15.53 5.93 5.86
C PRO A 24 15.04 7.00 6.86
N ASN A 25 13.74 7.28 6.98
CA ASN A 25 13.17 8.25 7.95
C ASN A 25 11.67 8.00 8.17
N LEU A 26 11.28 6.77 8.53
CA LEU A 26 9.89 6.36 8.69
C LEU A 26 9.61 5.90 10.13
N ASN A 27 8.33 5.87 10.52
CA ASN A 27 7.95 5.25 11.80
C ASN A 27 8.24 3.74 11.78
N PRO A 28 8.73 3.12 12.86
CA PRO A 28 8.76 1.66 13.02
C PRO A 28 7.36 1.09 12.81
N GLY A 29 7.23 -0.02 12.09
CA GLY A 29 5.94 -0.66 11.90
C GLY A 29 6.00 -2.17 11.79
N TYR A 30 4.88 -2.82 12.10
CA TYR A 30 4.67 -4.24 11.86
C TYR A 30 3.23 -4.47 11.35
N ARG A 31 3.00 -5.66 10.80
CA ARG A 31 1.73 -6.04 10.16
C ARG A 31 1.19 -7.28 10.83
N VAL A 32 -0.12 -7.30 11.07
CA VAL A 32 -0.85 -8.48 11.56
C VAL A 32 -1.87 -8.88 10.50
N TYR A 33 -1.84 -10.14 10.09
CA TYR A 33 -2.77 -10.71 9.11
C TYR A 33 -3.85 -11.51 9.81
N THR A 34 -5.09 -11.32 9.36
CA THR A 34 -6.20 -12.21 9.69
C THR A 34 -6.36 -13.17 8.52
N ILE A 35 -6.31 -14.48 8.78
CA ILE A 35 -6.31 -15.53 7.76
C ILE A 35 -7.49 -16.45 8.02
N ASP A 36 -8.14 -16.91 6.95
CA ASP A 36 -9.13 -17.99 7.01
C ASP A 36 -8.41 -19.33 7.19
N ALA A 37 -8.22 -19.71 8.46
CA ALA A 37 -7.42 -20.88 8.81
C ALA A 37 -8.06 -22.22 8.40
N GLU A 38 -9.37 -22.26 8.19
CA GLU A 38 -10.10 -23.53 8.07
C GLU A 38 -10.46 -23.89 6.62
N ASN A 39 -10.67 -22.91 5.74
CA ASN A 39 -11.16 -23.19 4.39
C ASN A 39 -10.15 -22.82 3.30
N THR A 40 -9.89 -21.53 3.13
CA THR A 40 -9.16 -21.02 1.96
C THR A 40 -7.69 -20.77 2.21
N THR A 41 -7.28 -20.59 3.48
CA THR A 41 -5.97 -20.06 3.88
C THR A 41 -5.66 -18.67 3.30
N PHE A 42 -6.69 -17.97 2.81
CA PHE A 42 -6.54 -16.63 2.27
C PHE A 42 -6.51 -15.58 3.37
N VAL A 43 -5.81 -14.49 3.08
CA VAL A 43 -5.82 -13.30 3.93
C VAL A 43 -7.19 -12.64 3.84
N LEU A 44 -7.89 -12.57 4.97
CA LEU A 44 -9.21 -11.95 5.11
C LEU A 44 -9.11 -10.44 5.30
N ASP A 45 -8.10 -10.00 6.06
CA ASP A 45 -7.74 -8.60 6.23
C ASP A 45 -6.30 -8.50 6.75
N HIS A 46 -5.73 -7.30 6.72
CA HIS A 46 -4.49 -7.02 7.43
C HIS A 46 -4.54 -5.65 8.11
N ARG A 47 -3.99 -5.57 9.32
CA ARG A 47 -3.78 -4.30 10.02
C ARG A 47 -2.31 -3.97 10.16
N THR A 48 -1.98 -2.71 9.95
CA THR A 48 -0.64 -2.17 10.19
C THR A 48 -0.64 -1.42 11.51
N VAL A 49 0.39 -1.64 12.32
CA VAL A 49 0.64 -0.91 13.56
C VAL A 49 1.96 -0.18 13.41
N ILE A 50 2.00 1.09 13.80
CA ILE A 50 3.22 1.90 13.78
C ILE A 50 3.53 2.43 15.18
N LEU A 51 4.81 2.60 15.48
CA LEU A 51 5.27 3.40 16.61
C LEU A 51 5.27 4.86 16.19
N ASN A 52 4.41 5.68 16.77
CA ASN A 52 4.39 7.11 16.48
C ASN A 52 5.60 7.77 17.15
N LEU A 53 6.67 7.99 16.37
CA LEU A 53 7.92 8.54 16.89
C LEU A 53 7.73 9.97 17.43
N THR A 54 6.91 10.79 16.77
CA THR A 54 6.66 12.17 17.22
C THR A 54 6.03 12.18 18.61
N ALA A 55 4.95 11.42 18.81
CA ALA A 55 4.30 11.31 20.12
C ALA A 55 5.22 10.65 21.15
N THR A 56 5.94 9.59 20.76
CA THR A 56 6.86 8.88 21.65
C THR A 56 7.97 9.80 22.16
N ASN A 57 8.56 10.62 21.29
CA ASN A 57 9.60 11.57 21.66
C ASN A 57 9.05 12.74 22.48
N LEU A 58 7.86 13.24 22.14
CA LEU A 58 7.23 14.37 22.85
C LEU A 58 6.84 14.00 24.29
N TYR A 59 6.28 12.81 24.49
CA TYR A 59 5.77 12.36 25.80
C TYR A 59 6.71 11.40 26.53
N ASN A 60 7.88 11.12 25.95
CA ASN A 60 8.86 10.15 26.46
C ASN A 60 8.24 8.79 26.82
N THR A 61 7.26 8.35 26.03
CA THR A 61 6.47 7.13 26.27
C THR A 61 6.19 6.41 24.96
N THR A 62 6.59 5.14 24.86
CA THR A 62 6.40 4.31 23.67
C THR A 62 4.93 4.23 23.27
N THR A 63 4.56 4.85 22.15
CA THR A 63 3.17 4.98 21.70
C THR A 63 2.94 4.25 20.37
N PHE A 64 2.45 3.00 20.45
CA PHE A 64 1.99 2.27 19.28
C PHE A 64 0.55 2.65 18.93
N ILE A 65 0.28 2.83 17.64
CA ILE A 65 -1.05 3.11 17.12
C ILE A 65 -1.40 2.14 16.00
N ASN A 66 -2.66 1.71 15.95
CA ASN A 66 -3.19 1.04 14.77
C ASN A 66 -3.27 2.07 13.65
N GLU A 67 -2.43 1.92 12.62
CA GLU A 67 -2.39 2.86 11.51
C GLU A 67 -3.60 2.67 10.61
N TYR A 68 -3.82 1.45 10.11
CA TYR A 68 -4.97 1.14 9.26
C TYR A 68 -5.27 -0.36 9.20
N SER A 69 -6.54 -0.69 8.90
CA SER A 69 -6.96 -1.97 8.33
C SER A 69 -7.15 -1.77 6.82
N ALA A 70 -6.65 -2.69 5.99
CA ALA A 70 -6.73 -2.56 4.54
C ALA A 70 -8.17 -2.45 4.04
N LYS A 71 -9.04 -3.35 4.50
CA LYS A 71 -10.45 -3.36 4.09
C LYS A 71 -11.15 -2.07 4.44
N SER A 72 -10.98 -1.60 5.68
CA SER A 72 -11.65 -0.38 6.15
C SER A 72 -11.09 0.86 5.45
N ALA A 73 -9.76 0.98 5.35
CA ALA A 73 -9.13 2.19 4.83
C ALA A 73 -9.32 2.37 3.33
N TYR A 74 -9.38 1.28 2.58
CA TYR A 74 -9.53 1.31 1.13
C TYR A 74 -10.95 0.94 0.67
N ALA A 75 -11.90 0.81 1.59
CA ALA A 75 -13.27 0.39 1.31
C ALA A 75 -13.33 -0.85 0.40
N MET A 76 -12.55 -1.89 0.74
CA MET A 76 -12.45 -3.14 -0.04
C MET A 76 -13.41 -4.19 0.52
N LYS A 77 -14.08 -4.91 -0.37
CA LYS A 77 -15.01 -6.00 0.01
C LYS A 77 -14.25 -7.17 0.64
N ASP A 78 -13.16 -7.56 0.01
CA ASP A 78 -12.22 -8.58 0.44
C ASP A 78 -10.81 -8.24 -0.06
N LEU A 79 -9.82 -9.08 0.24
CA LEU A 79 -8.44 -8.90 -0.20
C LEU A 79 -8.06 -9.86 -1.35
N SER A 80 -9.02 -10.22 -2.20
CA SER A 80 -8.76 -11.01 -3.40
C SER A 80 -7.88 -10.25 -4.41
N PRO A 81 -7.18 -10.94 -5.33
CA PRO A 81 -6.40 -10.30 -6.38
C PRO A 81 -7.22 -9.34 -7.26
N GLN A 82 -8.51 -9.64 -7.44
CA GLN A 82 -9.45 -8.83 -8.19
C GLN A 82 -9.70 -7.50 -7.46
N GLU A 83 -9.99 -7.53 -6.16
CA GLU A 83 -10.26 -6.32 -5.38
C GLU A 83 -9.01 -5.42 -5.28
N TRP A 84 -7.82 -6.00 -5.13
CA TRP A 84 -6.56 -5.23 -5.19
C TRP A 84 -6.39 -4.53 -6.55
N ASN A 85 -6.73 -5.19 -7.65
CA ASN A 85 -6.70 -4.56 -8.97
C ASN A 85 -7.76 -3.47 -9.12
N GLN A 86 -8.97 -3.65 -8.57
CA GLN A 86 -9.98 -2.59 -8.54
C GLN A 86 -9.50 -1.37 -7.75
N LEU A 87 -8.80 -1.58 -6.62
CA LEU A 87 -8.15 -0.49 -5.91
C LEU A 87 -7.15 0.24 -6.83
N LEU A 88 -6.25 -0.47 -7.52
CA LEU A 88 -5.30 0.17 -8.43
C LEU A 88 -5.98 1.01 -9.52
N LEU A 89 -7.06 0.53 -10.12
CA LEU A 89 -7.84 1.29 -11.10
C LEU A 89 -8.51 2.52 -10.48
N ARG A 90 -9.00 2.43 -9.24
CA ARG A 90 -9.53 3.60 -8.52
C ARG A 90 -8.45 4.63 -8.25
N LEU A 91 -7.25 4.19 -7.84
CA LEU A 91 -6.12 5.09 -7.58
C LEU A 91 -5.65 5.85 -8.83
N GLU A 92 -5.74 5.24 -10.02
CA GLU A 92 -5.45 5.94 -11.28
C GLU A 92 -6.43 7.08 -11.56
N ASN A 93 -7.70 6.87 -11.24
CA ASN A 93 -8.74 7.89 -11.40
C ASN A 93 -8.73 8.92 -10.25
N ASP A 94 -8.10 8.57 -9.12
CA ASP A 94 -7.98 9.37 -7.91
C ASP A 94 -6.53 9.84 -7.69
N ILE A 95 -5.76 10.02 -8.76
CA ILE A 95 -4.30 10.19 -8.66
C ILE A 95 -3.88 11.39 -7.78
N ASP A 96 -4.72 12.43 -7.72
CA ASP A 96 -4.49 13.64 -6.90
C ASP A 96 -5.53 13.77 -5.77
N GLY A 97 -6.27 12.69 -5.48
CA GLY A 97 -7.36 12.70 -4.52
C GLY A 97 -7.08 11.93 -3.22
N GLU A 98 -8.14 11.72 -2.44
CA GLU A 98 -8.06 11.31 -1.04
C GLU A 98 -7.59 9.86 -0.87
N THR A 99 -8.08 8.93 -1.69
CA THR A 99 -7.72 7.51 -1.60
C THR A 99 -6.25 7.31 -1.93
N MET A 100 -5.75 7.99 -2.96
CA MET A 100 -4.34 7.98 -3.29
C MET A 100 -3.48 8.65 -2.20
N GLY A 101 -3.98 9.74 -1.61
CA GLY A 101 -3.37 10.37 -0.44
C GLY A 101 -3.21 9.38 0.72
N LEU A 102 -4.27 8.64 1.07
CA LEU A 102 -4.25 7.61 2.10
C LEU A 102 -3.26 6.49 1.79
N VAL A 103 -3.28 5.95 0.56
CA VAL A 103 -2.33 4.90 0.14
C VAL A 103 -0.89 5.38 0.28
N TYR A 104 -0.60 6.61 -0.12
CA TYR A 104 0.74 7.15 -0.02
C TYR A 104 1.15 7.43 1.44
N GLN A 105 0.24 7.95 2.27
CA GLN A 105 0.46 8.13 3.71
C GLN A 105 0.86 6.80 4.37
N PHE A 106 0.13 5.72 4.10
CA PHE A 106 0.41 4.40 4.66
C PHE A 106 1.67 3.76 4.07
N PHE A 107 1.96 4.00 2.78
CA PHE A 107 3.23 3.60 2.17
C PHE A 107 4.43 4.22 2.91
N MET A 108 4.26 5.46 3.40
CA MET A 108 5.25 6.18 4.19
C MET A 108 5.13 5.97 5.71
N LYS A 109 4.33 4.98 6.17
CA LYS A 109 4.10 4.67 7.59
C LYS A 109 3.69 5.90 8.41
N SER A 110 2.85 6.76 7.83
CA SER A 110 2.40 8.03 8.39
C SER A 110 3.54 8.91 8.94
N SER A 111 4.70 8.86 8.26
CA SER A 111 5.85 9.69 8.60
C SER A 111 5.71 11.10 8.04
N VAL A 112 6.22 12.08 8.79
CA VAL A 112 6.20 13.50 8.39
C VAL A 112 7.09 13.75 7.15
N ALA A 113 8.09 12.90 6.94
CA ALA A 113 8.94 12.92 5.74
C ALA A 113 8.19 12.53 4.46
N GLY A 114 7.01 11.92 4.58
CA GLY A 114 6.19 11.41 3.48
C GLY A 114 5.35 12.45 2.74
N ASN A 115 5.66 13.75 2.79
CA ASN A 115 4.81 14.80 2.19
C ASN A 115 5.23 15.26 0.78
N SER A 116 6.18 14.59 0.12
CA SER A 116 6.87 15.12 -1.08
C SER A 116 6.67 14.31 -2.38
N CYS A 117 5.55 13.59 -2.52
CA CYS A 117 5.25 12.88 -3.77
C CYS A 117 4.32 13.72 -4.63
N ASP A 118 4.78 14.06 -5.83
CA ASP A 118 3.98 14.72 -6.86
C ASP A 118 3.18 13.70 -7.70
N ARG A 119 2.47 14.18 -8.71
CA ARG A 119 1.65 13.34 -9.59
C ARG A 119 2.51 12.27 -10.30
N THR A 120 3.71 12.63 -10.76
CA THR A 120 4.64 11.71 -11.41
C THR A 120 5.08 10.60 -10.46
N CYS A 121 5.44 10.96 -9.23
CA CYS A 121 5.79 10.02 -8.17
C CYS A 121 4.62 9.06 -7.85
N ARG A 122 3.37 9.56 -7.76
CA ARG A 122 2.19 8.72 -7.52
C ARG A 122 1.91 7.75 -8.67
N MET A 123 2.04 8.22 -9.91
CA MET A 123 1.88 7.36 -11.08
C MET A 123 2.97 6.27 -11.11
N LYS A 124 4.21 6.62 -10.78
CA LYS A 124 5.31 5.65 -10.66
C LYS A 124 5.06 4.63 -9.55
N LEU A 125 4.50 5.05 -8.41
CA LEU A 125 4.11 4.14 -7.33
C LEU A 125 3.11 3.09 -7.83
N ILE A 126 2.03 3.51 -8.48
CA ILE A 126 1.02 2.58 -9.01
C ILE A 126 1.61 1.67 -10.10
N ASN A 127 2.21 2.27 -11.12
CA ASN A 127 2.59 1.56 -12.33
C ASN A 127 3.84 0.71 -12.17
N CYS A 128 4.79 1.12 -11.33
CA CYS A 128 6.03 0.38 -11.13
C CYS A 128 6.09 -0.43 -9.87
N ASN A 129 5.69 0.12 -8.74
CA ASN A 129 5.90 -0.55 -7.46
C ASN A 129 4.74 -1.50 -7.13
N LEU A 130 3.51 -1.17 -7.53
CA LEU A 130 2.32 -1.96 -7.16
C LEU A 130 1.87 -2.95 -8.25
N LYS A 131 2.00 -2.62 -9.53
CA LYS A 131 1.60 -3.51 -10.64
C LYS A 131 2.66 -4.54 -11.05
N THR A 132 3.94 -4.27 -10.78
CA THR A 132 5.05 -5.08 -11.32
C THR A 132 5.47 -6.15 -10.31
N ALA A 133 5.10 -7.40 -10.58
CA ALA A 133 5.48 -8.55 -9.75
C ALA A 133 6.62 -9.39 -10.36
N ARG A 134 7.01 -9.13 -11.61
CA ARG A 134 8.08 -9.84 -12.33
C ARG A 134 9.27 -8.91 -12.53
N ALA A 135 10.44 -9.32 -12.07
CA ALA A 135 11.68 -8.59 -12.31
C ALA A 135 11.92 -8.39 -13.81
N GLN A 136 12.47 -7.22 -14.19
CA GLN A 136 12.76 -6.83 -15.58
C GLN A 136 11.53 -6.71 -16.51
N ASP A 137 10.30 -6.88 -15.99
CA ASP A 137 9.10 -6.57 -16.76
C ASP A 137 8.82 -5.08 -16.72
N THR A 138 9.06 -4.40 -17.84
CA THR A 138 8.88 -2.96 -17.96
C THR A 138 7.53 -2.57 -18.55
N THR A 139 6.63 -3.53 -18.80
CA THR A 139 5.36 -3.32 -19.51
C THR A 139 4.55 -2.18 -18.89
N PHE A 140 4.45 -2.13 -17.57
CA PHE A 140 3.72 -1.08 -16.85
C PHE A 140 4.58 0.17 -16.55
N CYS A 141 5.91 0.05 -16.62
CA CYS A 141 6.86 1.09 -16.23
C CYS A 141 7.46 1.91 -17.37
N SER A 142 7.14 1.58 -18.62
CA SER A 142 7.84 2.11 -19.80
C SER A 142 7.92 3.64 -19.85
N GLU A 143 6.94 4.35 -19.29
CA GLU A 143 6.91 5.83 -19.22
C GLU A 143 7.81 6.44 -18.13
N PHE A 144 8.41 5.63 -17.24
CA PHE A 144 9.19 6.07 -16.07
C PHE A 144 10.65 5.57 -16.05
N LEU A 145 11.10 4.97 -17.15
CA LEU A 145 12.46 4.48 -17.37
C LEU A 145 13.24 5.47 -18.23
#